data_AF-A0A7X2SXT0-F1
#
_entry.id   AF-A0A7X2SXT0-F1
#
_cell.length_a   1.000
_cell.length_b   1.000
_cell.length_c   1.000
_cell.angle_alpha   90.00
_cell.angle_beta   90.00
_cell.angle_gamma   90.00
#
_symmetry.space_group_name_H-M   'P 1'
#
loop_
_entity.id
_entity.type
_entity.pdbx_description
1 polymer ?
#
loop_
_entity_poly.entity_id
_entity_poly.type
_entity_poly.pdbx_seq_one_letter_code
_entity_poly.pdbx_strand_id
1 'polypeptide(L)' 'MDELYMARALELARRGRFTTMPNPNVGCVIVRDGEVVGEGWHQRAG' A
#
# COMPACT_ATOMS: atom_id res chain seq x y z
N MET A 1 -9.98 12.97 5.05
CA MET A 1 -10.28 11.56 4.73
C MET A 1 -9.18 10.98 3.86
N ASP A 2 -8.86 11.62 2.74
CA ASP A 2 -7.83 11.18 1.80
C ASP A 2 -6.45 10.99 2.43
N GLU A 3 -6.04 11.88 3.33
CA GLU A 3 -4.78 11.76 4.08
C GLU A 3 -4.70 10.49 4.94
N LEU A 4 -5.84 10.02 5.48
CA LEU A 4 -5.91 8.79 6.28
C LEU A 4 -5.69 7.56 5.39
N TYR A 5 -6.32 7.52 4.22
CA TYR A 5 -6.15 6.44 3.25
C TYR A 5 -4.75 6.46 2.63
N MET A 6 -4.18 7.65 2.40
CA MET A 6 -2.81 7.79 1.94
C MET A 6 -1.80 7.34 3.01
N ALA A 7 -2.02 7.70 4.28
CA ALA A 7 -1.20 7.20 5.38
C ALA A 7 -1.24 5.67 5.46
N ARG A 8 -2.42 5.07 5.22
CA ARG A 8 -2.59 3.61 5.14
C ARG A 8 -1.86 3.00 3.94
N ALA A 9 -1.94 3.61 2.76
CA ALA A 9 -1.22 3.18 1.56
C ALA A 9 0.31 3.21 1.78
N LEU A 10 0.82 4.24 2.45
CA LEU A 10 2.23 4.34 2.83
C LEU A 10 2.65 3.27 3.86
N GLU A 11 1.78 2.95 4.82
CA GLU A 11 2.00 1.86 5.78
C GLU A 11 2.11 0.50 5.06
N LEU A 12 1.22 0.24 4.11
CA LEU A 12 1.25 -0.95 3.26
C LEU A 12 2.53 -0.99 2.41
N ALA A 13 2.92 0.14 1.80
CA ALA A 13 4.16 0.25 1.03
C ALA A 13 5.40 -0.09 1.89
N ARG A 14 5.44 0.33 3.16
CA ARG A 14 6.55 0.00 4.07
C ARG A 14 6.72 -1.50 4.30
N ARG A 15 5.66 -2.31 4.13
CA ARG A 15 5.75 -3.78 4.25
C ARG A 15 6.57 -4.43 3.13
N GLY A 16 6.72 -3.77 1.98
CA GLY A 16 7.58 -4.22 0.86
C GLY A 16 9.06 -3.91 1.03
N ARG A 17 9.44 -3.11 2.05
CA ARG A 17 10.77 -2.48 2.19
C ARG A 17 11.96 -3.44 2.19
N PHE A 18 11.74 -4.71 2.53
CA PHE A 18 12.80 -5.71 2.63
C PHE A 18 12.73 -6.80 1.56
N THR A 19 11.72 -6.79 0.69
CA THR A 19 11.44 -7.90 -0.22
C THR A 19 11.34 -7.47 -1.69
N THR A 20 11.31 -6.18 -1.98
CA THR A 20 11.09 -5.68 -3.34
C THR A 20 12.31 -5.08 -4.03
N MET A 21 13.53 -5.13 -3.48
CA MET A 21 14.70 -4.64 -4.24
C MET A 21 14.88 -5.43 -5.56
N PRO A 22 15.05 -4.78 -6.73
CA PRO A 22 15.31 -3.34 -6.97
C PRO A 22 14.06 -2.46 -7.20
N ASN A 23 12.85 -3.02 -7.14
CA ASN A 23 11.59 -2.33 -7.36
C ASN A 23 11.20 -1.41 -6.18
N PRO A 24 10.54 -0.27 -6.46
CA PRO A 24 10.06 0.64 -5.44
C PRO A 24 8.97 -0.01 -4.58
N ASN A 25 8.88 0.46 -3.33
CA ASN A 25 7.82 0.08 -2.40
C ASN A 25 6.52 0.78 -2.79
N VAL A 26 5.50 0.00 -3.17
CA VAL A 26 4.18 0.53 -3.53
C VAL A 26 3.12 -0.13 -2.65
N GLY A 27 2.20 0.70 -2.14
CA GLY A 27 1.01 0.28 -1.41
C GLY A 27 -0.22 0.95 -2.02
N CYS A 28 -1.35 0.26 -1.98
CA CYS A 28 -2.62 0.69 -2.57
C CYS A 28 -3.77 0.39 -1.62
N VAL A 29 -4.74 1.30 -1.57
CA VAL A 29 -5.97 1.19 -0.79
C VAL A 29 -7.14 1.54 -1.71
N ILE A 30 -8.14 0.68 -1.77
CA ILE A 30 -9.38 0.90 -2.52
C ILE A 30 -10.47 1.24 -1.52
N VAL A 31 -11.07 2.42 -1.69
CA VAL A 31 -12.14 2.92 -0.83
C VAL A 31 -13.42 3.00 -1.63
N ARG A 32 -14.51 2.51 -1.06
CA ARG A 32 -15.85 2.61 -1.61
C ARG A 32 -16.80 3.03 -0.51
N ASP A 33 -17.60 4.06 -0.76
CA ASP A 33 -18.59 4.57 0.21
C ASP A 33 -18.01 4.94 1.59
N GLY A 34 -16.74 5.37 1.62
CA GLY A 34 -16.01 5.73 2.85
C GLY A 34 -15.36 4.54 3.58
N GLU A 35 -15.56 3.31 3.09
CA GLU A 35 -15.00 2.10 3.67
C GLU A 35 -13.87 1.53 2.81
N VAL A 36 -12.84 0.99 3.46
CA VAL A 36 -11.75 0.31 2.75
C VAL A 36 -12.23 -1.07 2.33
N VAL A 37 -12.34 -1.28 1.01
CA VAL A 37 -12.79 -2.55 0.42
C VAL A 37 -11.65 -3.39 -0.15
N GLY A 38 -10.43 -2.86 -0.16
CA GLY A 38 -9.25 -3.59 -0.62
C GLY A 38 -7.96 -2.90 -0.23
N GLU A 39 -6.94 -3.70 0.08
CA GLU A 39 -5.59 -3.25 0.42
C GLU A 39 -4.57 -4.14 -0.31
N GLY A 40 -3.48 -3.56 -0.79
CA GLY A 40 -2.42 -4.29 -1.47
C GLY A 40 -1.07 -3.61 -1.32
N TRP A 41 0.01 -4.41 -1.39
CA TRP A 41 1.37 -3.89 -1.48
C TRP A 41 2.24 -4.82 -2.30
N HIS A 42 3.33 -4.28 -2.83
CA HIS A 42 4.31 -5.09 -3.55
C HIS A 42 5.06 -5.96 -2.54
N GLN A 43 4.77 -7.28 -2.55
CA GLN A 43 5.28 -8.23 -1.55
C GLN A 43 6.67 -8.80 -1.88
N ARG A 44 7.05 -8.88 -3.15
CA ARG A 44 8.33 -9.46 -3.57
C ARG A 44 8.71 -8.90 -4.95
N ALA A 45 9.99 -8.59 -5.15
CA ALA A 45 10.52 -8.38 -6.48
C ALA A 45 10.50 -9.71 -7.25
N GLY A 46 9.94 -9.68 -8.45
CA GLY A 46 10.04 -10.78 -9.41
C GLY A 46 11.48 -11.04 -9.81
#